data_AF-A0A8D8WZM7-F1
#
_entry.id   AF-A0A8D8WZM7-F1
#
_cell.length_a   1.000
_cell.length_b   1.000
_cell.length_c   1.000
_cell.angle_alpha   90.00
_cell.angle_beta   90.00
_cell.angle_gamma   90.00
#
_symmetry.space_group_name_H-M   'P 1'
#
loop_
_entity.id
_entity.type
_entity.pdbx_description
1 polymer ?
#
loop_
_entity_poly.entity_id
_entity_poly.type
_entity_poly.pdbx_seq_one_letter_code
_entity_poly.pdbx_strand_id
1 'polypeptide(L)'
;MGVRKLQTYIESPQTPRSVFRNNVKIEELKETYLKENPGSKVELLFDLECCMYHLFPQDRVDAKYGGEFSNVVEILKEFYEKFNKIGVKVVTFFGNSKSKGRRSQWIERRYSDITKVNGFMRDNEPLTKMPSDLEDTMAAVIQFVLKEPIVHSLTENDNEIVAYARKHKSFGILSQDTDYVIAHAAKYYLPI
;
A
#
# COMPACT_ATOMS: atom_id res chain seq x y z
N MET A 1 0.69 8.72 5.99
CA MET A 1 0.85 8.44 7.44
C MET A 1 2.35 8.46 7.74
N GLY A 2 2.81 7.94 8.88
CA GLY A 2 4.23 7.85 9.20
C GLY A 2 4.91 9.08 9.79
N VAL A 3 6.24 9.02 9.87
CA VAL A 3 7.07 10.10 10.41
C VAL A 3 7.04 11.33 9.53
N ARG A 4 6.63 12.45 10.15
CA ARG A 4 6.47 13.73 9.47
C ARG A 4 7.76 14.13 8.73
N LYS A 5 7.63 14.46 7.44
CA LYS A 5 8.70 14.83 6.49
C LYS A 5 9.67 13.71 6.11
N LEU A 6 9.59 12.51 6.71
CA LEU A 6 10.50 11.43 6.34
C LEU A 6 10.24 10.95 4.91
N GLN A 7 8.98 10.80 4.49
CA GLN A 7 8.64 10.44 3.10
C GLN A 7 9.22 11.43 2.10
N THR A 8 8.97 12.73 2.33
CA THR A 8 9.49 13.80 1.47
C THR A 8 11.03 13.80 1.44
N TYR A 9 11.67 13.49 2.57
CA TYR A 9 13.12 13.39 2.64
C TYR A 9 13.63 12.18 1.84
N ILE A 10 13.06 10.98 2.01
CA ILE A 10 13.55 9.78 1.29
C ILE A 10 13.30 9.87 -0.22
N GLU A 11 12.21 10.52 -0.63
CA GLU A 11 11.88 10.74 -2.05
C GLU A 11 12.64 11.92 -2.67
N SER A 12 13.15 12.83 -1.83
CA SER A 12 13.79 14.07 -2.27
C SER A 12 14.99 13.83 -3.21
N PRO A 13 15.13 14.62 -4.29
CA PRO A 13 16.34 14.65 -5.13
C PRO A 13 17.65 14.75 -4.37
N GLN A 14 17.67 15.40 -3.20
CA GLN A 14 18.88 15.60 -2.40
C GLN A 14 19.32 14.33 -1.65
N THR A 15 18.42 13.37 -1.42
CA THR A 15 18.76 12.10 -0.76
C THR A 15 19.46 11.18 -1.75
N PRO A 16 20.66 10.64 -1.43
CA PRO A 16 21.38 9.77 -2.35
C PRO A 16 20.50 8.62 -2.83
N ARG A 17 20.41 8.46 -4.17
CA ARG A 17 19.58 7.41 -4.78
C ARG A 17 19.94 6.03 -4.23
N SER A 18 21.25 5.80 -4.01
CA SER A 18 21.83 4.58 -3.46
C SER A 18 21.24 4.12 -2.13
N VAL A 19 20.57 5.00 -1.37
CA VAL A 19 20.07 4.69 -0.03
C VAL A 19 18.57 4.34 -0.04
N PHE A 20 17.73 5.14 -0.69
CA PHE A 20 16.26 4.98 -0.61
C PHE A 20 15.53 4.95 -1.96
N ARG A 21 16.19 5.28 -3.07
CA ARG A 21 15.56 5.44 -4.39
C ARG A 21 16.24 4.60 -5.47
N ASN A 22 16.77 3.46 -5.08
CA ASN A 22 17.26 2.50 -6.05
C ASN A 22 16.07 1.76 -6.63
N ASN A 23 15.93 1.82 -7.96
CA ASN A 23 15.03 0.90 -8.64
C ASN A 23 15.56 -0.51 -8.45
N VAL A 24 14.68 -1.41 -8.01
CA VAL A 24 15.03 -2.79 -7.75
C VAL A 24 14.22 -3.70 -8.66
N LYS A 25 14.82 -4.81 -9.06
CA LYS A 25 14.07 -5.92 -9.64
C LYS A 25 13.73 -6.91 -8.53
N ILE A 26 12.44 -7.17 -8.35
CA ILE A 26 11.96 -8.04 -7.28
C ILE A 26 12.51 -9.46 -7.44
N GLU A 27 12.74 -9.92 -8.67
CA GLU A 27 13.33 -11.22 -8.97
C GLU A 27 14.75 -11.36 -8.40
N GLU A 28 15.60 -10.35 -8.58
CA GLU A 28 16.99 -10.33 -8.07
C GLU A 28 17.00 -10.28 -6.53
N LEU A 29 16.08 -9.50 -5.96
CA LEU A 29 15.91 -9.41 -4.51
C LEU A 29 15.43 -10.74 -3.92
N LYS A 30 14.47 -11.41 -4.57
CA LYS A 30 13.99 -12.73 -4.19
C LYS A 30 15.13 -13.74 -4.18
N GLU A 31 15.95 -13.78 -5.22
CA GLU A 31 17.10 -14.70 -5.28
C GLU A 31 18.09 -14.47 -4.13
N THR A 32 18.37 -13.21 -3.82
CA THR A 32 19.24 -12.84 -2.70
C THR A 32 18.63 -13.29 -1.37
N TYR A 33 17.34 -13.01 -1.15
CA TYR A 33 16.63 -13.43 0.06
C TYR A 33 16.61 -14.96 0.23
N LEU A 34 16.40 -15.72 -0.85
CA LEU A 34 16.40 -17.18 -0.80
C LEU A 34 17.79 -17.79 -0.56
N LYS A 35 18.87 -17.13 -1.01
CA LYS A 35 20.24 -17.53 -0.67
C LYS A 35 20.52 -17.37 0.82
N GLU A 36 20.06 -16.27 1.41
CA GLU A 36 20.21 -15.97 2.84
C GLU A 36 19.25 -16.80 3.71
N ASN A 37 18.08 -17.19 3.16
CA ASN A 37 17.03 -17.91 3.87
C ASN A 37 16.54 -19.14 3.07
N PRO A 38 17.39 -20.18 2.91
CA PRO A 38 17.03 -21.35 2.11
C PRO A 38 15.72 -22.02 2.58
N GLY A 39 14.85 -22.36 1.62
CA GLY A 39 13.56 -23.01 1.91
C GLY A 39 12.49 -22.10 2.51
N SER A 40 12.77 -20.81 2.69
CA SER A 40 11.79 -19.86 3.22
C SER A 40 10.76 -19.46 2.17
N LYS A 41 9.54 -19.15 2.62
CA LYS A 41 8.52 -18.55 1.76
C LYS A 41 8.91 -17.11 1.43
N VAL A 42 8.61 -16.68 0.21
CA VAL A 42 8.85 -15.31 -0.26
C VAL A 42 7.54 -14.54 -0.18
N GLU A 43 7.23 -14.02 1.01
CA GLU A 43 5.99 -13.28 1.26
C GLU A 43 6.26 -11.76 1.27
N LEU A 44 5.66 -11.04 0.32
CA LEU A 44 5.66 -9.58 0.29
C LEU A 44 4.39 -9.08 0.97
N LEU A 45 4.53 -8.35 2.08
CA LEU A 45 3.39 -7.80 2.80
C LEU A 45 2.96 -6.49 2.12
N PHE A 46 1.70 -6.40 1.75
CA PHE A 46 1.17 -5.28 0.99
C PHE A 46 0.20 -4.46 1.85
N ASP A 47 0.59 -3.24 2.19
CA ASP A 47 -0.23 -2.32 2.97
C ASP A 47 -1.23 -1.61 2.04
N LEU A 48 -2.46 -2.12 2.01
CA LEU A 48 -3.48 -1.68 1.07
C LEU A 48 -3.74 -0.18 1.23
N GLU A 49 -4.13 0.27 2.42
CA GLU A 49 -4.53 1.66 2.68
C GLU A 49 -3.43 2.66 2.25
N CYS A 50 -2.16 2.34 2.49
CA CYS A 50 -1.07 3.24 2.12
C CYS A 50 -0.73 3.21 0.63
N CYS A 51 -0.86 2.07 -0.03
CA CYS A 51 -0.38 1.91 -1.40
C CYS A 51 -1.41 2.24 -2.46
N MET A 52 -2.71 2.13 -2.14
CA MET A 52 -3.77 2.17 -3.15
C MET A 52 -3.66 3.42 -4.04
N TYR A 53 -3.51 4.60 -3.44
CA TYR A 53 -3.35 5.83 -4.21
C TYR A 53 -2.20 5.81 -5.24
N HIS A 54 -1.12 5.10 -4.93
CA HIS A 54 0.10 5.05 -5.74
C HIS A 54 0.06 3.95 -6.80
N LEU A 55 -0.77 2.92 -6.62
CA LEU A 55 -0.93 1.85 -7.60
C LEU A 55 -1.89 2.22 -8.74
N PHE A 56 -2.76 3.22 -8.55
CA PHE A 56 -3.68 3.66 -9.61
C PHE A 56 -3.16 4.89 -10.33
N PRO A 57 -2.68 4.74 -11.58
CA PRO A 57 -2.39 5.86 -12.45
C PRO A 57 -3.61 6.79 -12.57
N GLN A 58 -3.45 8.05 -12.14
CA GLN A 58 -4.51 9.07 -12.18
C GLN A 58 -4.96 9.40 -13.61
N ASP A 59 -4.13 9.08 -14.60
CA ASP A 59 -4.40 9.18 -16.05
C ASP A 59 -5.17 7.98 -16.62
N ARG A 60 -5.29 6.87 -15.87
CA ARG A 60 -6.01 5.65 -16.29
C ARG A 60 -7.33 5.42 -15.56
N VAL A 61 -7.69 6.28 -14.60
CA VAL A 61 -8.94 6.18 -13.83
C VAL A 61 -9.74 7.46 -14.01
N ASP A 62 -10.82 7.42 -14.79
CA ASP A 62 -11.79 8.52 -14.85
C ASP A 62 -12.67 8.54 -13.60
N ALA A 63 -12.11 9.01 -12.49
CA ALA A 63 -12.82 9.04 -11.22
C ALA A 63 -14.02 10.02 -11.20
N LYS A 64 -14.21 10.87 -12.24
CA LYS A 64 -15.32 11.83 -12.29
C LYS A 64 -16.69 11.18 -12.43
N TYR A 65 -16.78 10.11 -13.21
CA TYR A 65 -18.06 9.48 -13.56
C TYR A 65 -18.19 8.05 -12.99
N GLY A 66 -17.40 7.74 -11.95
CA GLY A 66 -17.26 6.37 -11.45
C GLY A 66 -16.53 5.47 -12.44
N GLY A 67 -15.67 6.05 -13.28
CA GLY A 67 -14.98 5.43 -14.40
C GLY A 67 -14.39 4.08 -14.03
N GLU A 68 -14.96 3.07 -14.68
CA GLU A 68 -14.52 1.69 -14.82
C GLU A 68 -13.70 1.17 -13.63
N PHE A 69 -14.37 0.91 -12.51
CA PHE A 69 -13.87 -0.02 -11.47
C PHE A 69 -13.31 -1.31 -12.08
N SER A 70 -13.76 -1.72 -13.27
CA SER A 70 -13.14 -2.79 -14.07
C SER A 70 -11.65 -2.57 -14.33
N ASN A 71 -11.20 -1.35 -14.64
CA ASN A 71 -9.79 -1.03 -14.86
C ASN A 71 -8.99 -1.15 -13.55
N VAL A 72 -9.58 -0.72 -12.44
CA VAL A 72 -8.99 -0.88 -11.10
C VAL A 72 -8.83 -2.37 -10.75
N VAL A 73 -9.86 -3.18 -11.03
CA VAL A 73 -9.83 -4.64 -10.85
C VAL A 73 -8.75 -5.27 -11.75
N GLU A 74 -8.63 -4.84 -13.01
CA GLU A 74 -7.62 -5.34 -13.94
C GLU A 74 -6.20 -4.97 -13.50
N ILE A 75 -5.97 -3.73 -13.04
CA ILE A 75 -4.67 -3.30 -12.47
C ILE A 75 -4.30 -4.16 -11.27
N LEU A 76 -5.22 -4.39 -10.34
CA LEU A 76 -4.98 -5.25 -9.19
C LEU A 76 -4.69 -6.69 -9.62
N LYS A 77 -5.46 -7.23 -10.57
CA LYS A 77 -5.24 -8.57 -11.11
C LYS A 77 -3.84 -8.70 -11.71
N GLU A 78 -3.45 -7.78 -12.59
CA GLU A 78 -2.11 -7.74 -13.17
C GLU A 78 -1.01 -7.64 -12.11
N PHE A 79 -1.25 -6.84 -11.07
CA PHE A 79 -0.33 -6.68 -9.94
C PHE A 79 -0.07 -8.03 -9.26
N TYR A 80 -1.10 -8.75 -8.83
CA TYR A 80 -0.92 -10.07 -8.20
C TYR A 80 -0.33 -11.09 -9.18
N GLU A 81 -0.79 -11.13 -10.43
CA GLU A 81 -0.28 -12.06 -11.45
C GLU A 81 1.22 -11.87 -11.70
N LYS A 82 1.72 -10.63 -11.74
CA LYS A 82 3.15 -10.34 -11.92
C LYS A 82 3.98 -10.90 -10.76
N PHE A 83 3.57 -10.72 -9.51
CA PHE A 83 4.28 -11.28 -8.35
C PHE A 83 4.17 -12.81 -8.29
N ASN A 84 2.98 -13.36 -8.51
CA ASN A 84 2.74 -14.80 -8.50
C ASN A 84 3.58 -15.53 -9.57
N LYS A 85 3.70 -14.94 -10.78
CA LYS A 85 4.53 -15.49 -11.87
C LYS A 85 6.00 -15.63 -11.50
N ILE A 86 6.52 -14.75 -10.64
CA ILE A 86 7.90 -14.81 -10.17
C ILE A 86 8.04 -15.56 -8.84
N GLY A 87 6.97 -16.19 -8.34
CA GLY A 87 6.99 -16.97 -7.11
C GLY A 87 7.04 -16.13 -5.83
N VAL A 88 6.63 -14.87 -5.90
CA VAL A 88 6.47 -13.99 -4.73
C VAL A 88 4.99 -13.99 -4.35
N LYS A 89 4.68 -14.43 -3.14
CA LYS A 89 3.30 -14.39 -2.63
C LYS A 89 3.05 -13.03 -2.02
N VAL A 90 2.08 -12.30 -2.55
CA VAL A 90 1.62 -11.06 -1.92
C VAL A 90 0.63 -11.42 -0.81
N VAL A 91 0.84 -10.87 0.39
CA VAL A 91 -0.09 -10.98 1.51
C VAL A 91 -0.60 -9.59 1.83
N THR A 92 -1.86 -9.34 1.51
CA THR A 92 -2.47 -8.02 1.65
C THR A 92 -2.93 -7.81 3.07
N PHE A 93 -2.67 -6.62 3.61
CA PHE A 93 -3.10 -6.18 4.92
C PHE A 93 -4.02 -4.98 4.78
N PHE A 94 -5.13 -5.03 5.50
CA PHE A 94 -6.16 -3.99 5.49
C PHE A 94 -6.67 -3.78 6.92
N GLY A 95 -6.67 -2.54 7.42
CA GLY A 95 -7.04 -2.25 8.82
C GLY A 95 -7.56 -0.84 9.08
N ASN A 96 -8.89 -0.70 9.07
CA ASN A 96 -9.57 0.55 9.45
C ASN A 96 -9.46 0.90 10.94
N SER A 97 -8.93 0.00 11.77
CA SER A 97 -8.79 0.21 13.19
C SER A 97 -7.62 1.18 13.48
N LYS A 98 -7.94 2.32 14.10
CA LYS A 98 -6.97 3.33 14.53
C LYS A 98 -6.92 3.39 16.06
N SER A 99 -5.73 3.48 16.66
CA SER A 99 -5.59 3.60 18.11
C SER A 99 -6.33 4.83 18.65
N LYS A 100 -6.74 4.77 19.92
CA LYS A 100 -7.44 5.88 20.60
C LYS A 100 -6.68 7.21 20.49
N GLY A 101 -5.35 7.17 20.51
CA GLY A 101 -4.50 8.36 20.40
C GLY A 101 -4.44 8.98 18.99
N ARG A 102 -4.68 8.19 17.94
CA ARG A 102 -4.68 8.65 16.54
C ARG A 102 -6.09 8.94 16.00
N ARG A 103 -7.14 8.53 16.70
CA ARG A 103 -8.54 8.66 16.27
C ARG A 103 -8.97 10.11 16.00
N SER A 104 -8.61 11.07 16.86
CA SER A 104 -8.99 12.48 16.66
C SER A 104 -8.43 13.05 15.35
N GLN A 105 -7.15 12.79 15.07
CA GLN A 105 -6.50 13.20 13.82
C GLN A 105 -7.11 12.50 12.60
N TRP A 106 -7.48 11.23 12.74
CA TRP A 106 -8.16 10.49 11.68
C TRP A 106 -9.53 11.11 11.37
N ILE A 107 -10.33 11.45 12.40
CA ILE A 107 -11.64 12.10 12.24
C ILE A 107 -11.48 13.45 11.53
N GLU A 108 -10.52 14.27 11.95
CA GLU A 108 -10.26 15.59 11.35
C GLU A 108 -9.91 15.48 9.86
N ARG A 109 -9.03 14.54 9.51
CA ARG A 109 -8.68 14.26 8.11
C ARG A 109 -9.91 13.85 7.31
N ARG A 110 -10.75 12.98 7.88
CA ARG A 110 -11.98 12.50 7.23
C ARG A 110 -12.96 13.62 6.93
N TYR A 111 -13.17 14.54 7.86
CA TYR A 111 -14.00 15.72 7.62
C TYR A 111 -13.42 16.63 6.53
N SER A 112 -12.10 16.81 6.52
CA SER A 112 -11.41 17.53 5.44
C SER A 112 -11.66 16.88 4.08
N ASP A 113 -11.55 15.55 3.99
CA ASP A 113 -11.71 14.84 2.73
C ASP A 113 -13.17 14.86 2.23
N ILE A 114 -14.16 14.73 3.13
CA ILE A 114 -15.57 14.93 2.80
C ILE A 114 -15.81 16.34 2.24
N THR A 115 -15.18 17.36 2.83
CA THR A 115 -15.32 18.76 2.37
C THR A 115 -14.77 18.93 0.95
N LYS A 116 -13.64 18.29 0.62
CA LYS A 116 -13.07 18.32 -0.74
C LYS A 116 -13.97 17.61 -1.76
N VAL A 117 -14.51 16.45 -1.41
CA VAL A 117 -15.45 15.71 -2.28
C VAL A 117 -16.70 16.55 -2.55
N ASN A 118 -17.24 17.22 -1.51
CA ASN A 118 -18.39 18.11 -1.66
C ASN A 118 -18.10 19.31 -2.58
N GLY A 119 -16.89 19.88 -2.53
CA GLY A 119 -16.46 20.94 -3.45
C GLY A 119 -16.42 20.44 -4.90
N PHE A 120 -15.77 19.30 -5.14
CA PHE A 120 -15.74 18.65 -6.45
C PHE A 120 -17.14 18.45 -7.05
N MET A 121 -18.06 17.87 -6.26
CA MET A 121 -19.42 17.55 -6.72
C MET A 121 -20.23 18.80 -7.09
N ARG A 122 -19.89 19.96 -6.50
CA ARG A 122 -20.55 21.24 -6.78
C ARG A 122 -19.94 21.96 -7.98
N ASP A 123 -18.62 21.93 -8.10
CA ASP A 123 -17.89 22.82 -9.01
C ASP A 123 -17.40 22.12 -10.31
N ASN A 124 -17.73 20.84 -10.52
CA ASN A 124 -17.31 20.03 -11.69
C ASN A 124 -15.78 19.98 -11.92
N GLU A 125 -14.97 20.28 -10.90
CA GLU A 125 -13.51 20.19 -10.97
C GLU A 125 -13.06 18.74 -11.27
N PRO A 126 -11.83 18.48 -11.74
CA PRO A 126 -11.27 17.12 -11.83
C PRO A 126 -11.13 16.42 -10.48
N LEU A 127 -11.70 15.21 -10.34
CA LEU A 127 -11.39 14.34 -9.21
C LEU A 127 -9.98 13.80 -9.48
N THR A 128 -8.98 14.57 -9.05
CA THR A 128 -7.56 14.23 -9.23
C THR A 128 -7.08 13.16 -8.26
N LYS A 129 -7.96 12.66 -7.38
CA LYS A 129 -7.64 11.68 -6.35
C LYS A 129 -8.81 10.74 -6.11
N MET A 130 -8.54 9.43 -6.15
CA MET A 130 -9.46 8.39 -5.68
C MET A 130 -9.93 8.69 -4.24
N PRO A 131 -11.23 8.60 -3.92
CA PRO A 131 -11.72 8.74 -2.57
C PRO A 131 -11.10 7.67 -1.64
N SER A 132 -10.75 8.06 -0.42
CA SER A 132 -10.20 7.15 0.60
C SER A 132 -11.14 5.99 0.96
N ASP A 133 -12.43 6.12 0.66
CA ASP A 133 -13.46 5.09 0.93
C ASP A 133 -13.40 3.89 -0.02
N LEU A 134 -12.54 3.92 -1.03
CA LEU A 134 -12.40 2.80 -1.95
C LEU A 134 -11.61 1.64 -1.37
N GLU A 135 -10.85 1.85 -0.29
CA GLU A 135 -10.04 0.80 0.35
C GLU A 135 -10.89 -0.39 0.80
N ASP A 136 -12.08 -0.16 1.38
CA ASP A 136 -13.04 -1.21 1.75
C ASP A 136 -13.52 -2.02 0.53
N THR A 137 -13.88 -1.32 -0.54
CA THR A 137 -14.34 -1.94 -1.79
C THR A 137 -13.22 -2.78 -2.41
N MET A 138 -11.98 -2.32 -2.26
CA MET A 138 -10.81 -2.97 -2.85
C MET A 138 -10.37 -4.17 -2.04
N ALA A 139 -10.46 -4.10 -0.72
CA ALA A 139 -10.33 -5.27 0.14
C ALA A 139 -11.34 -6.37 -0.26
N ALA A 140 -12.60 -5.99 -0.51
CA ALA A 140 -13.62 -6.93 -0.98
C ALA A 140 -13.32 -7.50 -2.37
N VAL A 141 -12.87 -6.67 -3.33
CA VAL A 141 -12.44 -7.13 -4.66
C VAL A 141 -11.30 -8.14 -4.54
N ILE A 142 -10.26 -7.82 -3.77
CA ILE A 142 -9.10 -8.69 -3.56
C ILE A 142 -9.55 -10.04 -2.98
N GLN A 143 -10.42 -10.02 -1.96
CA GLN A 143 -10.87 -11.22 -1.27
C GLN A 143 -11.82 -12.09 -2.12
N PHE A 144 -12.84 -11.48 -2.71
CA PHE A 144 -13.98 -12.22 -3.27
C PHE A 144 -13.90 -12.37 -4.79
N VAL A 145 -13.33 -11.38 -5.49
CA VAL A 145 -13.21 -11.41 -6.95
C VAL A 145 -11.88 -12.03 -7.36
N LEU A 146 -10.77 -11.53 -6.81
CA LEU A 146 -9.43 -12.02 -7.15
C LEU A 146 -9.06 -13.28 -6.36
N LYS A 147 -9.68 -13.51 -5.20
CA LYS A 147 -9.41 -14.64 -4.30
C LYS A 147 -7.95 -14.68 -3.81
N GLU A 148 -7.36 -13.50 -3.68
CA GLU A 148 -5.98 -13.33 -3.23
C GLU A 148 -5.90 -13.23 -1.69
N PRO A 149 -4.76 -13.58 -1.07
CA PRO A 149 -4.62 -13.55 0.38
C PRO A 149 -4.77 -12.14 0.95
N ILE A 150 -5.73 -11.97 1.87
CA ILE A 150 -5.92 -10.74 2.62
C ILE A 150 -6.06 -11.03 4.13
N VAL A 151 -5.46 -10.17 4.94
CA VAL A 151 -5.52 -10.15 6.40
C VAL A 151 -6.25 -8.87 6.80
N HIS A 152 -7.37 -9.04 7.50
CA HIS A 152 -8.12 -7.94 8.10
C HIS A 152 -7.57 -7.70 9.50
N SER A 153 -6.90 -6.56 9.70
CA SER A 153 -6.30 -6.22 10.97
C SER A 153 -7.33 -5.88 12.04
N LEU A 154 -7.11 -6.40 13.23
CA LEU A 154 -8.00 -6.23 14.40
C LEU A 154 -7.62 -4.99 15.23
N THR A 155 -6.36 -4.61 15.14
CA THR A 155 -5.73 -3.46 15.81
C THR A 155 -5.12 -2.53 14.76
N GLU A 156 -4.07 -1.78 15.06
CA GLU A 156 -3.47 -0.90 14.06
C GLU A 156 -2.74 -1.73 13.00
N ASN A 157 -3.07 -1.48 11.73
CA ASN A 157 -2.56 -2.23 10.59
C ASN A 157 -1.03 -2.26 10.54
N ASP A 158 -0.38 -1.13 10.82
CA ASP A 158 1.07 -0.96 10.86
C ASP A 158 1.75 -1.90 11.88
N ASN A 159 1.21 -1.95 13.10
CA ASN A 159 1.71 -2.83 14.16
C ASN A 159 1.55 -4.31 13.81
N GLU A 160 0.43 -4.69 13.20
CA GLU A 160 0.18 -6.08 12.80
C GLU A 160 1.06 -6.52 11.64
N ILE A 161 1.26 -5.67 10.63
CA ILE A 161 2.21 -5.91 9.54
C ILE A 161 3.63 -6.10 10.11
N VAL A 162 4.07 -5.23 11.01
CA VAL A 162 5.39 -5.35 11.67
C VAL A 162 5.51 -6.65 12.46
N ALA A 163 4.48 -7.01 13.23
CA ALA A 163 4.47 -8.25 14.01
C ALA A 163 4.51 -9.48 13.10
N TYR A 164 3.71 -9.48 12.02
CA TYR A 164 3.70 -10.56 11.03
C TYR A 164 5.07 -10.68 10.34
N ALA A 165 5.63 -9.57 9.86
CA ALA A 165 6.92 -9.53 9.19
C ALA A 165 8.04 -10.17 10.02
N ARG A 166 8.12 -9.80 11.31
CA ARG A 166 9.12 -10.34 12.24
C ARG A 166 8.91 -11.83 12.50
N LYS A 167 7.67 -12.25 12.74
CA LYS A 167 7.32 -13.64 13.05
C LYS A 167 7.59 -14.58 11.87
N HIS A 168 7.27 -14.13 10.66
CA HIS A 168 7.36 -14.94 9.45
C HIS A 168 8.64 -14.72 8.65
N LYS A 169 9.53 -13.82 9.13
CA LYS A 169 10.73 -13.37 8.41
C LYS A 169 10.40 -12.96 6.97
N SER A 170 9.33 -12.19 6.79
CA SER A 170 8.78 -11.88 5.47
C SER A 170 9.81 -11.23 4.55
N PHE A 171 9.68 -11.48 3.25
CA PHE A 171 10.60 -11.00 2.22
C PHE A 171 10.66 -9.47 2.16
N GLY A 172 9.52 -8.80 2.38
CA GLY A 172 9.47 -7.35 2.48
C GLY A 172 8.09 -6.81 2.81
N ILE A 173 8.04 -5.49 2.94
CA ILE A 173 6.82 -4.69 3.13
C ILE A 173 6.77 -3.67 1.99
N LEU A 174 5.69 -3.69 1.22
CA LEU A 174 5.35 -2.69 0.23
C LEU A 174 4.36 -1.70 0.87
N SER A 175 4.81 -0.47 1.12
CA SER A 175 3.99 0.58 1.71
C SER A 175 4.52 1.98 1.42
N GLN A 176 3.67 2.99 1.58
CA GLN A 176 4.02 4.42 1.60
C GLN A 176 4.08 4.99 3.03
N ASP A 177 3.96 4.14 4.06
CA ASP A 177 4.17 4.54 5.44
C ASP A 177 5.64 4.39 5.84
N THR A 178 6.27 5.50 6.22
CA THR A 178 7.67 5.51 6.66
C THR A 178 7.88 4.94 8.07
N ASP A 179 6.82 4.66 8.84
CA ASP A 179 6.96 4.00 10.13
C ASP A 179 7.63 2.61 9.96
N TYR A 180 7.45 1.93 8.83
CA TYR A 180 8.12 0.66 8.54
C TYR A 180 9.64 0.76 8.35
N VAL A 181 10.13 1.92 7.87
CA VAL A 181 11.58 2.18 7.76
C VAL A 181 12.22 2.15 9.15
N ILE A 182 11.53 2.72 10.14
CA ILE A 182 12.00 2.78 11.52
C ILE A 182 11.79 1.46 12.25
N ALA A 183 10.66 0.79 11.99
CA ALA A 183 10.36 -0.50 12.61
C ALA A 183 11.35 -1.59 12.21
N HIS A 184 11.98 -1.47 11.03
CA HIS A 184 13.02 -2.35 10.50
C HIS A 184 12.64 -3.84 10.63
N ALA A 185 11.39 -4.15 10.31
CA ALA A 185 10.77 -5.47 10.49
C ALA A 185 11.06 -6.42 9.32
N ALA A 186 11.13 -5.87 8.11
CA ALA A 186 11.55 -6.52 6.87
C ALA A 186 12.08 -5.44 5.90
N LYS A 187 12.53 -5.82 4.72
CA LYS A 187 12.93 -4.84 3.69
C LYS A 187 11.72 -3.99 3.27
N TYR A 188 11.89 -2.68 3.27
CA TYR A 188 10.85 -1.72 2.91
C TYR A 188 10.97 -1.34 1.43
N TYR A 189 9.84 -1.37 0.72
CA TYR A 189 9.73 -1.01 -0.70
C TYR A 189 8.63 0.03 -0.89
N LEU A 190 8.93 1.03 -1.72
CA LEU A 190 7.98 2.07 -2.12
C LEU A 190 7.29 1.67 -3.44
N PRO A 191 5.94 1.74 -3.54
CA PRO A 191 5.25 1.70 -4.82
C PRO A 191 5.45 3.06 -5.52
N ILE A 192 6.29 3.09 -6.55
CA ILE A 192 6.56 4.28 -7.39
C ILE A 192 6.05 4.00 -8.80
#